data_AF-A0A9N7LXN0-F1
#
_entry.id   AF-A0A9N7LXN0-F1
#
_cell.length_a   1.000
_cell.length_b   1.000
_cell.length_c   1.000
_cell.angle_alpha   90.00
_cell.angle_beta   90.00
_cell.angle_gamma   90.00
#
_symmetry.space_group_name_H-M   'P 1'
#
loop_
_entity.id
_entity.type
_entity.pdbx_description
1 polymer ?
#
loop_
_entity_poly.entity_id
_entity_poly.type
_entity_poly.pdbx_seq_one_letter_code
_entity_poly.pdbx_strand_id
1 'polypeptide(L)'
;MTTYTTMDDCALTPLDWRLLGTAAPKDSLIQGLTDEGESGSLIAQAGAGKSLLMLEVAINLALGRPLVGEPAREPVPVMYVDMENTETELANRLHSMGHEAAALDGAPLFYFSYPDLPPLDTAVGGRKLALAAARHDPSLIILDTISRLVEGKEDSADT
;
A
#
# COMPACT_ATOMS: atom_id res chain seq x y z
N MET A 1 2.99 -16.99 22.81
CA MET A 1 2.98 -18.37 22.27
C MET A 1 3.37 -18.24 20.81
N THR A 2 4.66 -18.37 20.52
CA THR A 2 5.24 -18.08 19.20
C THR A 2 4.99 -19.29 18.31
N THR A 3 4.01 -19.21 17.41
CA THR A 3 3.80 -20.23 16.38
C THR A 3 4.94 -20.13 15.38
N TYR A 4 5.79 -21.16 15.36
CA TYR A 4 6.76 -21.37 14.29
C TYR A 4 5.99 -21.66 13.01
N THR A 5 6.18 -20.84 11.98
CA THR A 5 5.81 -21.17 10.60
C THR A 5 6.56 -22.45 10.22
N THR A 6 5.84 -23.57 10.10
CA THR A 6 6.42 -24.85 9.66
C THR A 6 6.85 -24.75 8.20
N MET A 7 7.91 -25.47 7.80
CA MET A 7 8.39 -25.49 6.40
C MET A 7 7.32 -25.92 5.36
N ASP A 8 6.21 -26.50 5.81
CA ASP A 8 5.06 -26.83 4.96
C ASP A 8 4.30 -25.59 4.45
N ASP A 9 4.40 -24.42 5.10
CA ASP A 9 3.72 -23.17 4.68
C ASP A 9 4.34 -22.52 3.43
N CYS A 10 5.52 -22.98 2.99
CA CYS A 10 6.17 -22.49 1.76
C CYS A 10 5.95 -23.40 0.55
N ALA A 11 5.23 -24.52 0.69
CA ALA A 11 4.96 -25.42 -0.42
C ALA A 11 3.91 -24.84 -1.36
N LEU A 12 4.21 -24.80 -2.67
CA LEU A 12 3.23 -24.43 -3.68
C LEU A 12 2.13 -25.49 -3.74
N THR A 13 0.89 -25.08 -3.50
CA THR A 13 -0.29 -25.95 -3.66
C THR A 13 -0.81 -25.84 -5.09
N PRO A 14 -0.85 -26.93 -5.88
CA PRO A 14 -1.39 -26.89 -7.23
C PRO A 14 -2.90 -26.63 -7.22
N LEU A 15 -3.38 -25.93 -8.25
CA LEU A 15 -4.81 -25.66 -8.46
C LEU A 15 -5.61 -26.97 -8.59
N ASP A 16 -6.71 -27.09 -7.84
CA ASP A 16 -7.71 -28.15 -8.07
C ASP A 16 -8.66 -27.72 -9.18
N TRP A 17 -8.46 -28.27 -10.38
CA TRP A 17 -9.28 -28.00 -11.56
C TRP A 17 -10.78 -28.24 -11.37
N ARG A 18 -11.19 -29.10 -10.42
CA ARG A 18 -12.60 -29.38 -10.15
C ARG A 18 -13.31 -28.24 -9.43
N LEU A 19 -12.55 -27.39 -8.76
CA LEU A 19 -13.02 -26.19 -8.07
C LEU A 19 -12.91 -24.94 -8.95
N LEU A 20 -12.40 -25.08 -10.18
CA LEU A 20 -12.31 -23.98 -11.12
C LEU A 20 -13.73 -23.49 -11.47
N GLY A 21 -14.07 -22.29 -11.03
CA GLY A 21 -15.41 -21.69 -11.19
C GLY A 21 -16.23 -21.61 -9.90
N THR A 22 -15.75 -22.16 -8.78
CA THR A 22 -16.40 -22.00 -7.46
C THR A 22 -15.79 -20.90 -6.61
N ALA A 23 -14.75 -20.22 -7.10
CA ALA A 23 -14.12 -19.12 -6.39
C ALA A 23 -15.09 -17.94 -6.29
N ALA A 24 -15.20 -17.37 -5.08
CA ALA A 24 -15.92 -16.11 -4.90
C ALA A 24 -15.15 -14.98 -5.61
N PRO A 25 -15.85 -14.01 -6.22
CA PRO A 25 -15.21 -12.79 -6.67
C PRO A 25 -14.57 -12.10 -5.45
N LYS A 26 -13.40 -11.50 -5.67
CA LYS A 26 -12.76 -10.67 -4.65
C LYS A 26 -13.46 -9.33 -4.54
N ASP A 27 -13.46 -8.78 -3.34
CA ASP A 27 -13.94 -7.43 -3.13
C ASP A 27 -12.93 -6.42 -3.70
N SER A 28 -13.46 -5.46 -4.46
CA SER A 28 -12.66 -4.37 -5.01
C SER A 28 -12.28 -3.40 -3.90
N LEU A 29 -10.98 -3.30 -3.62
CA LEU A 29 -10.47 -2.38 -2.61
C LEU A 29 -10.45 -0.95 -3.14
N ILE A 30 -10.04 -0.77 -4.40
CA ILE A 30 -10.12 0.48 -5.16
C ILE A 30 -10.60 0.12 -6.57
N GLN A 31 -11.78 0.59 -6.96
CA GLN A 31 -12.40 0.22 -8.23
C GLN A 31 -11.51 0.56 -9.42
N GLY A 32 -11.25 -0.45 -10.25
CA GLY A 32 -10.42 -0.32 -11.45
C GLY A 32 -8.92 -0.23 -11.19
N LEU A 33 -8.46 -0.33 -9.93
CA LEU A 33 -7.04 -0.31 -9.59
C LEU A 33 -6.57 -1.60 -8.90
N THR A 34 -7.24 -2.05 -7.83
CA THR A 34 -6.81 -3.25 -7.11
C THR A 34 -7.95 -3.90 -6.32
N ASP A 35 -7.99 -5.22 -6.36
CA ASP A 35 -8.82 -6.06 -5.50
C ASP A 35 -8.04 -6.51 -4.26
N GLU A 36 -8.75 -7.05 -3.27
CA GLU A 36 -8.12 -7.59 -2.06
C GLU A 36 -7.13 -8.75 -2.37
N GLY A 37 -5.97 -8.71 -1.74
CA GLY A 37 -4.92 -9.71 -1.93
C GLY A 37 -4.23 -9.62 -3.30
N GLU A 38 -4.37 -8.51 -4.01
CA GLU A 38 -3.67 -8.23 -5.27
C GLU A 38 -2.66 -7.09 -5.10
N SER A 39 -1.74 -7.02 -6.06
CA SER A 39 -0.78 -5.93 -6.17
C SER A 39 -0.96 -5.23 -7.52
N GLY A 40 -1.16 -3.92 -7.50
CA GLY A 40 -1.21 -3.08 -8.70
C GLY A 40 -0.06 -2.08 -8.74
N SER A 41 0.08 -1.37 -9.87
CA SER A 41 1.05 -0.27 -10.01
C SER A 41 0.42 0.90 -10.76
N LEU A 42 0.53 2.10 -10.20
CA LEU A 42 0.11 3.34 -10.85
C LEU A 42 1.31 3.96 -11.57
N ILE A 43 1.28 3.93 -12.91
CA ILE A 43 2.38 4.40 -13.77
C ILE A 43 1.94 5.66 -14.51
N ALA A 44 2.74 6.71 -14.38
CA ALA A 44 2.56 7.99 -15.08
C ALA A 44 3.87 8.78 -15.05
N GLN A 45 3.97 9.81 -15.89
CA GLN A 45 5.14 10.69 -15.94
C GLN A 45 5.46 11.32 -14.56
N ALA A 46 6.72 11.69 -14.37
CA ALA A 46 7.13 12.46 -13.19
C ALA A 46 6.32 13.77 -13.11
N GLY A 47 5.87 14.14 -11.91
CA GLY A 47 5.04 15.33 -11.70
C GLY A 47 3.57 15.19 -12.13
N ALA A 48 3.12 14.05 -12.66
CA ALA A 48 1.73 13.83 -13.07
C ALA A 48 0.72 13.71 -11.89
N GLY A 49 1.19 13.82 -10.64
CA GLY A 49 0.34 13.81 -9.45
C GLY A 49 0.02 12.43 -8.86
N LYS A 50 0.79 11.37 -9.18
CA LYS A 50 0.58 10.01 -8.64
C LYS A 50 0.52 9.99 -7.11
N SER A 51 1.53 10.56 -6.46
CA SER A 51 1.62 10.64 -4.99
C SER A 51 0.48 11.44 -4.39
N LEU A 52 0.04 12.52 -5.04
CA LEU A 52 -1.13 13.30 -4.60
C LEU A 52 -2.42 12.49 -4.70
N LEU A 53 -2.60 11.74 -5.79
CA LEU A 53 -3.75 10.87 -5.98
C LEU A 53 -3.77 9.74 -4.94
N MET A 54 -2.63 9.07 -4.71
CA MET A 54 -2.55 7.98 -3.73
C MET A 54 -2.67 8.49 -2.30
N LEU A 55 -2.18 9.69 -1.99
CA LEU A 55 -2.40 10.34 -0.70
C LEU A 55 -3.89 10.66 -0.47
N GLU A 56 -4.58 11.20 -1.48
CA GLU A 56 -6.03 11.48 -1.42
C GLU A 56 -6.82 10.19 -1.19
N VAL A 57 -6.48 9.13 -1.91
CA VAL A 57 -7.09 7.80 -1.74
C VAL A 57 -6.85 7.29 -0.32
N ALA A 58 -5.60 7.32 0.17
CA ALA A 58 -5.26 6.85 1.50
C ALA A 58 -6.06 7.57 2.60
N ILE A 59 -6.14 8.90 2.51
CA ILE A 59 -6.89 9.74 3.45
C ILE A 59 -8.38 9.41 3.41
N ASN A 60 -8.98 9.41 2.21
CA ASN A 60 -10.42 9.18 2.09
C ASN A 60 -10.80 7.77 2.53
N LEU A 61 -9.98 6.76 2.22
CA LEU A 61 -10.19 5.41 2.71
C LEU A 61 -10.09 5.32 4.25
N ALA A 62 -9.06 5.91 4.85
CA ALA A 62 -8.90 5.91 6.29
C ALA A 62 -10.00 6.69 7.02
N LEU A 63 -10.63 7.67 6.36
CA LEU A 63 -11.73 8.45 6.93
C LEU A 63 -13.13 7.92 6.56
N GLY A 64 -13.23 6.83 5.79
CA GLY A 64 -14.50 6.30 5.30
C GLY A 64 -15.23 7.26 4.34
N ARG A 65 -14.50 8.15 3.67
CA ARG A 65 -15.04 9.13 2.72
C ARG A 65 -15.16 8.55 1.31
N PRO A 66 -15.99 9.14 0.44
CA PRO A 66 -16.10 8.71 -0.95
C PRO A 66 -14.76 8.81 -1.70
N LEU A 67 -14.53 7.88 -2.63
CA LEU A 67 -13.52 8.03 -3.68
C LEU A 67 -14.20 8.50 -4.98
N VAL A 68 -13.40 8.90 -5.97
CA VAL A 68 -13.94 9.26 -7.28
C VAL A 68 -14.64 8.05 -7.90
N GLY A 69 -15.96 8.14 -8.08
CA GLY A 69 -16.78 7.06 -8.63
C GLY A 69 -17.23 6.01 -7.61
N GLU A 70 -16.84 6.13 -6.34
CA GLU A 70 -17.21 5.19 -5.28
C GLU A 70 -17.89 5.91 -4.11
N PRO A 71 -18.96 5.34 -3.52
CA PRO A 71 -19.60 5.91 -2.35
C PRO A 71 -18.68 5.84 -1.11
N ALA A 72 -19.04 6.60 -0.08
CA ALA A 72 -18.45 6.44 1.26
C ALA A 72 -18.64 4.99 1.77
N ARG A 73 -17.71 4.54 2.60
CA ARG A 73 -17.70 3.20 3.21
C ARG A 73 -17.12 3.27 4.63
N GLU A 74 -17.09 2.15 5.33
CA GLU A 74 -16.42 2.08 6.63
C GLU A 74 -14.93 2.42 6.49
N PRO A 75 -14.31 3.11 7.47
CA PRO A 75 -12.88 3.39 7.51
C PRO A 75 -12.03 2.14 7.24
N VAL A 76 -11.11 2.27 6.30
CA VAL A 76 -10.20 1.18 5.90
C VAL A 76 -8.80 1.44 6.47
N PRO A 77 -8.17 0.47 7.14
CA PRO A 77 -6.78 0.59 7.55
C PRO A 77 -5.82 0.68 6.37
N VAL A 78 -5.09 1.79 6.28
CA VAL A 78 -4.13 2.06 5.20
C VAL A 78 -2.75 2.26 5.78
N MET A 79 -1.76 1.55 5.24
CA MET A 79 -0.34 1.81 5.48
C MET A 79 0.27 2.52 4.27
N TYR A 80 0.89 3.68 4.50
CA TYR A 80 1.55 4.46 3.46
C TYR A 80 3.04 4.55 3.76
N VAL A 81 3.88 4.01 2.87
CA VAL A 81 5.34 4.10 2.95
C VAL A 81 5.80 5.11 1.91
N ASP A 82 6.16 6.30 2.38
CA ASP A 82 6.62 7.41 1.55
C ASP A 82 8.16 7.50 1.60
N MET A 83 8.79 7.33 0.45
CA MET A 83 10.24 7.45 0.25
C MET A 83 10.61 8.71 -0.54
N GLU A 84 9.65 9.60 -0.82
CA GLU A 84 9.82 10.77 -1.66
C GLU A 84 9.62 12.08 -0.91
N ASN A 85 8.76 12.11 0.11
CA ASN A 85 8.35 13.37 0.73
C ASN A 85 8.56 13.39 2.24
N THR A 86 9.06 14.52 2.71
CA THR A 86 9.28 14.78 4.13
C THR A 86 7.96 15.07 4.85
N GLU A 87 7.95 14.98 6.18
CA GLU A 87 6.80 15.37 7.00
C GLU A 87 6.34 16.82 6.76
N THR A 88 7.28 17.72 6.45
CA THR A 88 6.95 19.12 6.12
C THR A 88 6.23 19.23 4.78
N GLU A 89 6.66 18.48 3.77
CA GLU A 89 5.99 18.43 2.47
C GLU A 89 4.63 17.76 2.59
N LEU A 90 4.50 16.71 3.40
CA LEU A 90 3.22 16.09 3.72
C LEU A 90 2.25 17.09 4.33
N ALA A 91 2.66 17.84 5.36
CA ALA A 91 1.82 18.86 5.99
C ALA A 91 1.35 19.94 4.98
N ASN A 92 2.26 20.41 4.13
CA ASN A 92 1.93 21.38 3.07
C ASN A 92 0.94 20.80 2.05
N ARG A 93 1.08 19.52 1.69
CA ARG A 93 0.17 18.83 0.77
C ARG A 93 -1.20 18.64 1.37
N LEU A 94 -1.29 18.16 2.61
CA LEU A 94 -2.56 18.03 3.34
C LEU A 94 -3.31 19.35 3.31
N HIS A 95 -2.65 20.44 3.71
CA HIS A 95 -3.26 21.77 3.68
C HIS A 95 -3.71 22.18 2.26
N SER A 96 -2.84 21.99 1.25
CA SER A 96 -3.16 22.34 -0.14
C SER A 96 -4.30 21.52 -0.74
N MET A 97 -4.48 20.30 -0.26
CA MET A 97 -5.57 19.39 -0.63
C MET A 97 -6.85 19.63 0.18
N GLY A 98 -6.83 20.55 1.15
CA GLY A 98 -7.98 20.87 2.00
C GLY A 98 -8.19 19.90 3.16
N HIS A 99 -7.16 19.14 3.55
CA HIS A 99 -7.18 18.26 4.71
C HIS A 99 -6.47 18.89 5.90
N GLU A 100 -7.05 18.71 7.08
CA GLU A 100 -6.46 19.11 8.35
C GLU A 100 -5.89 17.88 9.06
N ALA A 101 -4.66 17.97 9.57
CA ALA A 101 -4.02 16.85 10.27
C ALA A 101 -4.83 16.33 11.46
N ALA A 102 -5.55 17.23 12.15
CA ALA A 102 -6.42 16.86 13.27
C ALA A 102 -7.59 15.96 12.85
N ALA A 103 -8.03 16.01 11.60
CA ALA A 103 -9.08 15.11 11.10
C ALA A 103 -8.57 13.67 10.90
N LEU A 104 -7.25 13.49 10.80
CA LEU A 104 -6.59 12.19 10.67
C LEU A 104 -6.23 11.59 12.03
N ASP A 105 -6.37 12.34 13.11
CA ASP A 105 -6.09 11.83 14.45
C ASP A 105 -7.08 10.71 14.82
N GLY A 106 -6.55 9.55 15.18
CA GLY A 106 -7.32 8.33 15.43
C GLY A 106 -7.86 7.61 14.19
N ALA A 107 -7.66 8.15 12.99
CA ALA A 107 -7.94 7.41 11.76
C ALA A 107 -6.93 6.26 11.58
N PRO A 108 -7.32 5.12 10.97
CA PRO A 108 -6.41 4.00 10.74
C PRO A 108 -5.49 4.26 9.53
N LEU A 109 -4.80 5.40 9.51
CA LEU A 109 -3.80 5.79 8.52
C LEU A 109 -2.40 5.72 9.14
N PHE A 110 -1.64 4.71 8.76
CA PHE A 110 -0.27 4.48 9.24
C PHE A 110 0.73 5.03 8.21
N TYR A 111 1.12 6.28 8.37
CA TYR A 111 2.04 6.96 7.45
C TYR A 111 3.49 6.87 7.94
N PHE A 112 4.39 6.43 7.07
CA PHE A 112 5.83 6.38 7.32
C PHE A 112 6.56 7.24 6.29
N SER A 113 7.05 8.40 6.71
CA SER A 113 7.87 9.31 5.89
C SER A 113 9.35 8.96 6.03
N TYR A 114 10.01 8.61 4.93
CA TYR A 114 11.41 8.18 4.87
C TYR A 114 11.78 7.20 6.00
N PRO A 115 11.03 6.10 6.20
CA PRO A 115 11.40 5.14 7.21
C PRO A 115 12.77 4.56 6.88
N ASP A 116 13.50 4.15 7.92
CA ASP A 116 14.68 3.31 7.75
C ASP A 116 14.21 1.94 7.22
N LEU A 117 14.02 1.77 5.92
CA LEU A 117 13.57 0.53 5.30
C LEU A 117 14.63 0.10 4.29
N PRO A 118 15.35 -1.01 4.55
CA PRO A 118 16.25 -1.58 3.55
C PRO A 118 15.48 -1.98 2.28
N PRO A 119 16.17 -2.14 1.14
CA PRO A 119 15.52 -2.54 -0.10
C PRO A 119 14.71 -3.83 0.06
N LEU A 120 13.51 -3.86 -0.52
CA LEU A 120 12.49 -4.90 -0.36
C LEU A 120 12.87 -6.23 -1.02
N ASP A 121 13.76 -6.19 -2.01
CA ASP A 121 14.40 -7.37 -2.61
C ASP A 121 15.47 -8.00 -1.69
N THR A 122 15.82 -7.34 -0.58
CA THR A 122 16.61 -7.96 0.49
C THR A 122 15.70 -8.68 1.49
N ALA A 123 16.20 -9.78 2.06
CA ALA A 123 15.49 -10.50 3.10
C ALA A 123 15.22 -9.64 4.36
N VAL A 124 16.06 -8.63 4.61
CA VAL A 124 15.88 -7.71 5.75
C VAL A 124 14.74 -6.72 5.46
N GLY A 125 14.71 -6.10 4.27
CA GLY A 125 13.66 -5.17 3.86
C GLY A 125 12.29 -5.84 3.83
N GLY A 126 12.19 -7.00 3.17
CA GLY A 126 10.95 -7.78 3.12
C GLY A 126 10.43 -8.17 4.52
N ARG A 127 11.32 -8.61 5.43
CA ARG A 127 10.92 -8.90 6.83
C ARG A 127 10.45 -7.66 7.58
N LYS A 128 11.09 -6.51 7.38
CA LYS A 128 10.72 -5.27 8.08
C LYS A 128 9.34 -4.78 7.62
N LEU A 129 9.05 -4.84 6.32
CA LEU A 129 7.73 -4.54 5.78
C LEU A 129 6.67 -5.54 6.29
N ALA A 130 6.96 -6.84 6.26
CA ALA A 130 6.04 -7.87 6.75
C ALA A 130 5.71 -7.71 8.25
N LEU A 131 6.70 -7.35 9.08
CA LEU A 131 6.49 -7.07 10.49
C LEU A 131 5.63 -5.82 10.72
N ALA A 132 5.85 -4.76 9.92
CA ALA A 132 5.02 -3.56 9.98
C ALA A 132 3.57 -3.88 9.59
N ALA A 133 3.37 -4.64 8.51
CA ALA A 133 2.04 -5.11 8.10
C ALA A 133 1.38 -5.95 9.20
N ALA A 134 2.08 -6.92 9.79
CA ALA A 134 1.54 -7.73 10.89
C ALA A 134 1.20 -6.91 12.15
N ARG A 135 1.90 -5.79 12.38
CA ARG A 135 1.66 -4.92 13.54
C ARG A 135 0.44 -4.00 13.35
N HIS A 136 0.26 -3.49 12.13
CA HIS A 136 -0.73 -2.48 11.82
C HIS A 136 -1.99 -3.04 11.15
N ASP A 137 -1.93 -4.30 10.69
CA ASP A 137 -3.01 -5.02 10.03
C ASP A 137 -3.70 -4.20 8.91
N PRO A 138 -2.93 -3.61 7.97
CA PRO A 138 -3.51 -2.76 6.94
C PRO A 138 -4.26 -3.59 5.89
N SER A 139 -5.41 -3.10 5.43
CA SER A 139 -6.09 -3.65 4.25
C SER A 139 -5.48 -3.15 2.93
N LEU A 140 -4.78 -2.01 2.97
CA LEU A 140 -4.05 -1.44 1.84
C LEU A 140 -2.64 -1.03 2.24
N ILE A 141 -1.65 -1.42 1.44
CA ILE A 141 -0.26 -0.94 1.56
C ILE A 141 0.08 -0.14 0.31
N ILE A 142 0.46 1.12 0.48
CA ILE A 142 0.94 2.01 -0.59
C ILE A 142 2.44 2.19 -0.43
N LEU A 143 3.18 2.00 -1.52
CA LEU A 143 4.63 2.23 -1.61
C LEU A 143 4.89 3.36 -2.60
N ASP A 144 5.33 4.52 -2.12
CA ASP A 144 5.49 5.74 -2.92
C ASP A 144 6.91 6.29 -2.76
N THR A 145 7.87 5.97 -3.64
CA THR A 145 7.80 5.12 -4.82
C THR A 145 8.62 3.84 -4.65
N ILE A 146 8.21 2.77 -5.35
CA ILE A 146 8.90 1.47 -5.29
C ILE A 146 10.32 1.51 -5.86
N SER A 147 10.62 2.45 -6.74
CA SER A 147 11.94 2.63 -7.38
C SER A 147 13.05 2.90 -6.38
N ARG A 148 12.72 3.47 -5.22
CA ARG A 148 13.66 3.70 -4.10
C ARG A 148 13.79 2.49 -3.17
N LEU A 149 12.98 1.46 -3.37
CA LEU A 149 12.83 0.31 -2.49
C LEU A 149 13.41 -0.99 -3.07
N VAL A 150 14.19 -0.94 -4.15
CA VAL A 150 14.84 -2.11 -4.76
C VAL A 150 16.32 -1.84 -5.04
N GLU A 151 17.19 -2.85 -4.92
CA GLU A 151 18.59 -2.76 -5.33
C GLU A 151 18.71 -2.90 -6.85
N GLY A 152 18.45 -1.83 -7.58
CA GLY A 152 18.67 -1.76 -9.02
C GLY A 152 18.38 -0.38 -9.56
N LYS A 153 19.25 0.14 -10.44
CA LYS A 153 18.86 1.30 -11.26
C LYS A 153 17.78 0.82 -12.21
N GLU A 154 16.59 1.43 -12.16
CA GLU A 154 15.50 1.16 -13.12
C GLU A 154 15.87 1.47 -14.58
N ASP A 155 17.05 2.04 -14.83
CA ASP A 155 17.54 2.48 -16.14
C ASP A 155 18.52 1.51 -16.84
N SER A 156 18.80 0.31 -16.32
CA SER A 156 19.64 -0.67 -17.04
C SER A 156 18.81 -1.76 -17.71
N ALA A 157 17.90 -1.36 -18.60
CA ALA A 157 17.38 -2.24 -19.64
C ALA A 157 18.24 -2.08 -20.90
N ASP A 158 19.49 -2.55 -20.86
CA ASP A 158 20.22 -2.87 -22.10
C ASP A 158 19.64 -4.19 -22.61
N THR A 159 18.78 -4.11 -23.63
CA THR A 159 18.37 -5.26 -24.46
C THR A 159 19.28 -5.37 -25.67
#